data_AF-A0A6I6SJJ8-F1
#
_entry.id   AF-A0A6I6SJJ8-F1
#
_cell.length_a   1.000
_cell.length_b   1.000
_cell.length_c   1.000
_cell.angle_alpha   90.00
_cell.angle_beta   90.00
_cell.angle_gamma   90.00
#
_symmetry.space_group_name_H-M   'P 1'
#
loop_
_entity.id
_entity.type
_entity.pdbx_description
1 polymer ?
#
loop_
_entity_poly.entity_id
_entity_poly.type
_entity_poly.pdbx_seq_one_letter_code
_entity_poly.pdbx_strand_id
1 'polypeptide(L)'
;MHFTARDLACTRVADGADPLWETVLSLHALRDPRARSDPALTAWRRHAVRHGPGPLRGILPLVPQHGYFPDFLTPFASLYGVEPGLEAVMSTPRRRLRAELALLAERHGQPLPPWVREIADGEPPALRRLARGLRTYHHLAIAPGWPRIAQQVGADRALRRHALDEAGAEAMLRTFGPAMRWQPPVLEVAYPVDRELHLAGRGLVFVPSYFCRDAPVALADGELPPVLVYPAAASLCPLYGEGARPWASLRPVYGEGPRSRGYGSGALGGRVAPAGAGRLRSAG
;
A
#
# COMPACT_ATOMS: atom_id res chain seq x y z
N MET A 1 -10.45 3.58 9.38
CA MET A 1 -9.93 2.51 10.26
C MET A 1 -10.40 2.78 11.68
N HIS A 2 -10.98 1.79 12.37
CA HIS A 2 -11.55 1.94 13.71
C HIS A 2 -10.61 1.40 14.78
N PHE A 3 -10.33 2.24 15.79
CA PHE A 3 -9.47 1.91 16.92
C PHE A 3 -10.29 1.67 18.18
N THR A 4 -9.89 0.67 18.97
CA THR A 4 -10.22 0.57 20.39
C THR A 4 -9.14 1.23 21.25
N ALA A 5 -9.39 1.41 22.54
CA ALA A 5 -8.36 1.86 23.48
C ALA A 5 -7.14 0.92 23.50
N ARG A 6 -7.37 -0.40 23.38
CA ARG A 6 -6.30 -1.39 23.28
C ARG A 6 -5.48 -1.23 22.00
N ASP A 7 -6.14 -0.89 20.89
CA ASP A 7 -5.43 -0.63 19.64
C ASP A 7 -4.48 0.57 19.75
N LEU A 8 -4.92 1.65 20.42
CA LEU A 8 -4.07 2.82 20.66
C LEU A 8 -2.82 2.44 21.48
N ALA A 9 -2.97 1.61 22.52
CA ALA A 9 -1.84 1.13 23.32
C ALA A 9 -0.89 0.20 22.56
N CYS A 10 -1.39 -0.57 21.60
CA CYS A 10 -0.59 -1.47 20.77
C CYS A 10 -0.13 -0.83 19.44
N THR A 11 -0.35 0.47 19.25
CA THR A 11 0.05 1.20 18.04
C THR A 11 1.50 1.61 18.11
N ARG A 12 2.25 1.40 17.01
CA ARG A 12 3.67 1.75 16.94
C ARG A 12 4.11 2.16 15.54
N VAL A 13 5.26 2.83 15.46
CA VAL A 13 5.98 3.10 14.21
C VAL A 13 7.08 2.05 14.05
N ALA A 14 7.26 1.52 12.85
CA ALA A 14 8.35 0.59 12.53
C ALA A 14 9.72 1.24 12.78
N ASP A 15 10.75 0.42 12.99
CA ASP A 15 12.10 0.92 13.30
C ASP A 15 12.82 1.56 12.12
N GLY A 16 12.31 1.34 10.91
CA GLY A 16 12.79 1.96 9.69
C GLY A 16 11.92 1.58 8.50
N ALA A 17 12.49 1.72 7.30
CA ALA A 17 11.85 1.29 6.06
C ALA A 17 11.77 -0.24 6.03
N ASP A 18 10.64 -0.79 5.61
CA ASP A 18 10.53 -2.23 5.39
C ASP A 18 11.11 -2.61 4.02
N PRO A 19 12.10 -3.51 3.95
CA PRO A 19 12.80 -3.83 2.72
C PRO A 19 11.93 -4.47 1.64
N LEU A 20 10.92 -5.30 1.98
CA LEU A 20 10.06 -5.92 0.98
C LEU A 20 8.97 -4.95 0.52
N TRP A 21 8.45 -4.10 1.41
CA TRP A 21 7.58 -2.99 1.00
C TRP A 21 8.30 -2.02 0.07
N GLU A 22 9.53 -1.58 0.39
CA GLU A 22 10.31 -0.71 -0.52
C GLU A 22 10.56 -1.40 -1.86
N THR A 23 10.85 -2.70 -1.86
CA THR A 23 11.07 -3.50 -3.07
C THR A 23 9.80 -3.54 -3.94
N VAL A 24 8.63 -3.78 -3.36
CA VAL A 24 7.37 -3.84 -4.12
C VAL A 24 6.94 -2.45 -4.59
N LEU A 25 6.99 -1.44 -3.72
CA LEU A 25 6.60 -0.07 -4.05
C LEU A 25 7.53 0.58 -5.07
N SER A 26 8.81 0.23 -5.08
CA SER A 26 9.72 0.71 -6.12
C SER A 26 9.35 0.19 -7.51
N LEU A 27 8.73 -0.99 -7.63
CA LEU A 27 8.23 -1.49 -8.93
C LEU A 27 7.07 -0.64 -9.46
N HIS A 28 6.20 -0.13 -8.58
CA HIS A 28 5.19 0.86 -8.95
C HIS A 28 5.87 2.17 -9.38
N ALA A 29 6.80 2.69 -8.58
CA ALA A 29 7.53 3.92 -8.90
C ALA A 29 8.35 3.82 -10.21
N LEU A 30 8.83 2.64 -10.57
CA LEU A 30 9.57 2.44 -11.82
C LEU A 30 8.69 2.66 -13.06
N ARG A 31 7.40 2.30 -12.95
CA ARG A 31 6.40 2.31 -14.04
C ARG A 31 5.52 3.55 -14.04
N ASP A 32 5.44 4.25 -12.90
CA ASP A 32 4.67 5.49 -12.75
C ASP A 32 5.23 6.64 -13.64
N PRO A 33 4.42 7.24 -14.52
CA PRO A 33 4.77 8.46 -15.26
C PRO A 33 5.18 9.65 -14.38
N ARG A 34 4.67 9.79 -13.14
CA ARG A 34 5.02 10.92 -12.27
C ARG A 34 6.41 10.74 -11.67
N ALA A 35 6.71 9.54 -11.18
CA ALA A 35 8.06 9.17 -10.75
C ALA A 35 9.12 9.29 -11.87
N ARG A 36 8.71 9.21 -13.14
CA ARG A 36 9.58 9.50 -14.30
C ARG A 36 10.11 10.93 -14.32
N SER A 37 9.31 11.87 -13.85
CA SER A 37 9.60 13.31 -13.85
C SER A 37 10.21 13.79 -12.54
N ASP A 38 10.35 12.94 -11.51
CA ASP A 38 11.02 13.29 -10.27
C ASP A 38 12.56 13.25 -10.43
N PRO A 39 13.26 14.40 -10.31
CA PRO A 39 14.71 14.43 -10.37
C PRO A 39 15.37 13.58 -9.29
N ALA A 40 14.77 13.48 -8.10
CA ALA A 40 15.32 12.72 -6.98
C ALA A 40 15.41 11.21 -7.26
N LEU A 41 14.52 10.69 -8.12
CA LEU A 41 14.49 9.29 -8.54
C LEU A 41 15.23 9.00 -9.85
N THR A 42 15.61 10.02 -10.61
CA THR A 42 16.13 9.81 -11.97
C THR A 42 17.36 8.89 -11.99
N ALA A 43 18.32 9.13 -11.08
CA ALA A 43 19.52 8.30 -10.96
C ALA A 43 19.18 6.85 -10.57
N TRP A 44 18.31 6.68 -9.57
CA TRP A 44 17.84 5.36 -9.12
C TRP A 44 17.13 4.60 -10.25
N ARG A 45 16.21 5.24 -10.99
CA ARG A 45 15.46 4.61 -12.09
C ARG A 45 16.40 4.12 -13.19
N ARG A 46 17.34 4.97 -13.62
CA ARG A 46 18.35 4.59 -14.63
C ARG A 46 19.17 3.39 -14.16
N HIS A 47 19.54 3.35 -12.88
CA HIS A 47 20.26 2.23 -12.29
C HIS A 47 19.43 0.95 -12.22
N ALA A 48 18.19 1.04 -11.74
CA ALA A 48 17.28 -0.09 -11.61
C ALA A 48 16.92 -0.75 -12.96
N VAL A 49 16.69 0.05 -14.01
CA VAL A 49 16.39 -0.48 -15.36
C VAL A 49 17.59 -1.24 -15.94
N ARG A 50 18.82 -0.73 -15.77
CA ARG A 50 20.03 -1.37 -16.31
C ARG A 50 20.28 -2.77 -15.75
N HIS A 51 19.89 -3.01 -14.51
CA HIS A 51 20.17 -4.27 -13.80
C HIS A 51 18.91 -5.16 -13.64
N GLY A 52 17.79 -4.76 -14.24
CA GLY A 52 16.46 -5.30 -13.92
C GLY A 52 15.85 -6.39 -14.82
N PRO A 53 16.22 -6.64 -16.10
CA PRO A 53 15.34 -7.40 -16.98
C PRO A 53 15.14 -8.88 -16.58
N GLY A 54 16.10 -9.49 -15.88
CA GLY A 54 15.98 -10.88 -15.40
C GLY A 54 15.02 -11.03 -14.20
N PRO A 55 15.37 -10.47 -13.02
CA PRO A 55 14.54 -10.56 -11.82
C PRO A 55 13.12 -10.01 -12.01
N LEU A 56 12.97 -8.94 -12.80
CA LEU A 56 11.67 -8.29 -13.02
C LEU A 56 10.66 -9.19 -13.73
N ARG A 57 11.09 -10.08 -14.64
CA ARG A 57 10.17 -11.00 -15.34
C ARG A 57 9.42 -11.93 -14.39
N GLY A 58 10.04 -12.30 -13.28
CA GLY A 58 9.43 -13.18 -12.27
C GLY A 58 8.61 -12.46 -11.21
N ILE A 59 8.64 -11.13 -11.14
CA ILE A 59 7.98 -10.36 -10.07
C ILE A 59 6.87 -9.47 -10.64
N LEU A 60 7.10 -8.82 -11.79
CA LEU A 60 6.16 -7.86 -12.36
C LEU A 60 4.75 -8.43 -12.60
N PRO A 61 4.57 -9.71 -13.02
CA PRO A 61 3.22 -10.26 -13.14
C PRO A 61 2.45 -10.40 -11.81
N LEU A 62 3.15 -10.38 -10.67
CA LEU A 62 2.56 -10.41 -9.33
C LEU A 62 2.34 -9.01 -8.74
N VAL A 63 2.95 -7.99 -9.34
CA VAL A 63 2.85 -6.60 -8.88
C VAL A 63 2.33 -5.77 -10.05
N PRO A 64 1.02 -5.68 -10.30
CA PRO A 64 0.44 -4.84 -11.34
C PRO A 64 0.91 -3.39 -11.25
N GLN A 65 0.79 -2.60 -12.31
CA GLN A 65 1.17 -1.17 -12.22
C GLN A 65 0.23 -0.41 -11.27
N HIS A 66 -1.05 -0.77 -11.24
CA HIS A 66 -2.07 -0.20 -10.38
C HIS A 66 -2.98 -1.31 -9.85
N GLY A 67 -3.59 -1.09 -8.69
CA GLY A 67 -4.50 -2.02 -8.05
C GLY A 67 -3.80 -2.97 -7.07
N TYR A 68 -4.46 -4.08 -6.78
CA TYR A 68 -4.04 -5.05 -5.78
C TYR A 68 -2.76 -5.81 -6.20
N PHE A 69 -1.87 -6.04 -5.23
CA PHE A 69 -0.81 -7.04 -5.31
C PHE A 69 -0.89 -7.95 -4.08
N PRO A 70 -0.44 -9.22 -4.16
CA PRO A 70 -0.55 -10.17 -3.06
C PRO A 70 0.19 -9.74 -1.78
N ASP A 71 -0.50 -9.80 -0.64
CA ASP A 71 0.03 -9.46 0.68
C ASP A 71 1.19 -10.38 1.10
N PHE A 72 1.24 -11.61 0.57
CA PHE A 72 2.34 -12.54 0.86
C PHE A 72 3.70 -12.06 0.34
N LEU A 73 3.73 -11.07 -0.57
CA LEU A 73 4.97 -10.44 -1.05
C LEU A 73 5.59 -9.46 -0.03
N THR A 74 4.79 -8.99 0.93
CA THR A 74 5.18 -8.06 1.99
C THR A 74 4.76 -8.59 3.36
N PRO A 75 5.23 -9.80 3.74
CA PRO A 75 4.83 -10.45 4.98
C PRO A 75 5.33 -9.66 6.19
N PHE A 76 4.59 -9.65 7.30
CA PHE A 76 4.98 -8.92 8.52
C PHE A 76 6.42 -9.17 8.99
N ALA A 77 6.96 -10.37 8.74
CA ALA A 77 8.34 -10.73 9.05
C ALA A 77 9.39 -9.85 8.33
N SER A 78 9.05 -9.19 7.22
CA SER A 78 9.99 -8.29 6.52
C SER A 78 10.38 -7.06 7.32
N LEU A 79 9.60 -6.69 8.35
CA LEU A 79 9.98 -5.66 9.32
C LEU A 79 11.31 -5.97 10.02
N TYR A 80 11.72 -7.24 10.04
CA TYR A 80 12.96 -7.71 10.65
C TYR A 80 14.10 -7.92 9.64
N GLY A 81 13.90 -7.57 8.36
CA GLY A 81 14.92 -7.63 7.32
C GLY A 81 14.51 -8.39 6.08
N VAL A 82 15.40 -8.41 5.09
CA VAL A 82 15.18 -9.08 3.80
C VAL A 82 15.04 -10.58 3.99
N GLU A 83 15.95 -11.21 4.73
CA GLU A 83 16.00 -12.66 4.90
C GLU A 83 14.77 -13.22 5.63
N PRO A 84 14.36 -12.68 6.81
CA PRO A 84 13.12 -13.12 7.46
C PRO A 84 11.88 -12.91 6.59
N GLY A 85 11.83 -11.80 5.83
CA GLY A 85 10.76 -11.55 4.88
C GLY A 85 10.68 -12.61 3.78
N LEU A 86 11.82 -12.96 3.18
CA LEU A 86 11.88 -13.96 2.10
C LEU A 86 11.60 -15.37 2.60
N GLU A 87 12.00 -15.71 3.83
CA GLU A 87 11.62 -16.98 4.47
C GLU A 87 10.10 -17.06 4.68
N ALA A 88 9.47 -15.97 5.11
CA ALA A 88 8.02 -15.90 5.24
C ALA A 88 7.31 -16.01 3.89
N VAL A 89 7.83 -15.37 2.82
CA VAL A 89 7.31 -15.56 1.44
C VAL A 89 7.33 -17.05 1.08
N MET A 90 8.46 -17.73 1.28
CA MET A 90 8.62 -19.16 0.94
C MET A 90 7.79 -20.08 1.84
N SER A 91 7.43 -19.64 3.03
CA SER A 91 6.65 -20.41 4.00
C SER A 91 5.15 -20.07 3.95
N THR A 92 4.71 -19.27 2.98
CA THR A 92 3.31 -18.88 2.85
C THR A 92 2.43 -20.11 2.66
N PRO A 93 1.38 -20.31 3.47
CA PRO A 93 0.49 -21.46 3.32
C PRO A 93 -0.15 -21.50 1.92
N ARG A 94 -0.17 -22.69 1.30
CA ARG A 94 -0.77 -22.92 -0.04
C ARG A 94 -2.18 -22.35 -0.18
N ARG A 95 -3.02 -22.47 0.86
CA ARG A 95 -4.38 -21.89 0.86
C ARG A 95 -4.36 -20.38 0.64
N ARG A 96 -3.43 -19.68 1.31
CA ARG A 96 -3.24 -18.23 1.21
C ARG A 96 -2.68 -17.85 -0.17
N LEU A 97 -1.68 -18.58 -0.66
CA LEU A 97 -1.13 -18.38 -2.02
C LEU A 97 -2.24 -18.45 -3.08
N ARG A 98 -3.11 -19.48 -3.03
CA ARG A 98 -4.23 -19.61 -3.97
C ARG A 98 -5.22 -18.46 -3.88
N ALA A 99 -5.63 -18.11 -2.66
CA ALA A 99 -6.63 -17.07 -2.44
C ALA A 99 -6.14 -15.72 -2.95
N GLU A 100 -4.92 -15.31 -2.59
CA GLU A 100 -4.35 -14.03 -3.00
C GLU A 100 -4.04 -13.99 -4.50
N LEU A 101 -3.57 -15.08 -5.12
CA LEU A 101 -3.33 -15.12 -6.56
C LEU A 101 -4.62 -15.16 -7.38
N ALA A 102 -5.68 -15.79 -6.87
CA ALA A 102 -7.01 -15.74 -7.49
C ALA A 102 -7.57 -14.30 -7.44
N LEU A 103 -7.46 -13.64 -6.29
CA LEU A 103 -7.86 -12.23 -6.13
C LEU A 103 -7.06 -11.31 -7.06
N LEU A 104 -5.75 -11.55 -7.21
CA LEU A 104 -4.91 -10.84 -8.17
C LEU A 104 -5.43 -11.01 -9.60
N ALA A 105 -5.69 -12.24 -10.04
CA ALA A 105 -6.19 -12.51 -11.39
C ALA A 105 -7.54 -11.82 -11.63
N GLU A 106 -8.46 -11.88 -10.66
CA GLU A 106 -9.76 -11.22 -10.70
C GLU A 106 -9.62 -9.69 -10.84
N ARG A 107 -8.82 -9.05 -9.99
CA ARG A 107 -8.67 -7.59 -9.95
C ARG A 107 -7.86 -7.03 -11.11
N HIS A 108 -6.89 -7.80 -11.60
CA HIS A 108 -6.04 -7.38 -12.71
C HIS A 108 -6.75 -7.54 -14.07
N GLY A 109 -7.73 -8.44 -14.18
CA GLY A 109 -8.52 -8.64 -15.41
C GLY A 109 -7.71 -9.17 -16.59
N GLN A 110 -6.52 -9.74 -16.33
CA GLN A 110 -5.65 -10.36 -17.34
C GLN A 110 -5.16 -11.72 -16.84
N PRO A 111 -4.98 -12.71 -17.74
CA PRO A 111 -4.42 -14.00 -17.38
C PRO A 111 -3.03 -13.85 -16.74
N LEU A 112 -2.84 -14.50 -15.60
CA LEU A 112 -1.52 -14.62 -15.00
C LEU A 112 -0.67 -15.64 -15.78
N PRO A 113 0.66 -15.43 -15.89
CA PRO A 113 1.54 -16.38 -16.57
C PRO A 113 1.44 -17.80 -15.98
N PRO A 114 1.63 -18.86 -16.79
CA PRO A 114 1.46 -20.25 -16.33
C PRO A 114 2.29 -20.62 -15.09
N TRP A 115 3.51 -20.08 -14.96
CA TRP A 115 4.38 -20.35 -13.82
C TRP A 115 3.82 -19.84 -12.47
N VAL A 116 2.86 -18.91 -12.48
CA VAL A 116 2.18 -18.45 -11.26
C VAL A 116 1.36 -19.57 -10.64
N ARG A 117 0.88 -20.54 -11.44
CA ARG A 117 0.19 -21.73 -10.93
C ARG A 117 1.09 -22.57 -10.02
N GLU A 118 2.38 -22.71 -10.35
CA GLU A 118 3.35 -23.42 -9.49
C GLU A 118 3.45 -22.74 -8.10
N ILE A 119 3.40 -21.41 -8.06
CA ILE A 119 3.37 -20.67 -6.79
C ILE A 119 2.04 -20.90 -6.07
N ALA A 120 0.91 -20.83 -6.77
CA ALA A 120 -0.39 -21.12 -6.18
C ALA A 120 -0.47 -22.54 -5.60
N ASP A 121 0.21 -23.51 -6.20
CA ASP A 121 0.27 -24.89 -5.72
C ASP A 121 1.26 -25.09 -4.56
N GLY A 122 2.05 -24.06 -4.23
CA GLY A 122 3.02 -24.06 -3.14
C GLY A 122 4.32 -24.79 -3.49
N GLU A 123 4.65 -24.91 -4.78
CA GLU A 123 5.81 -25.65 -5.24
C GLU A 123 7.12 -25.03 -4.70
N PRO A 124 7.93 -25.75 -3.90
CA PRO A 124 9.14 -25.19 -3.30
C PRO A 124 10.14 -24.60 -4.31
N PRO A 125 10.38 -25.21 -5.50
CA PRO A 125 11.24 -24.60 -6.51
C PRO A 125 10.71 -23.24 -7.03
N ALA A 126 9.39 -23.09 -7.18
CA ALA A 126 8.77 -21.86 -7.66
C ALA A 126 8.86 -20.74 -6.62
N LEU A 127 8.59 -21.05 -5.34
CA LEU A 127 8.74 -20.12 -4.23
C LEU A 127 10.19 -19.68 -4.04
N ARG A 128 11.16 -20.60 -4.13
CA ARG A 128 12.60 -20.25 -4.10
C ARG A 128 13.00 -19.34 -5.25
N ARG A 129 12.46 -19.55 -6.45
CA ARG A 129 12.71 -18.70 -7.62
C ARG A 129 12.14 -17.30 -7.42
N LEU A 130 10.92 -17.18 -6.90
CA LEU A 130 10.33 -15.89 -6.53
C LEU A 130 11.18 -15.16 -5.47
N ALA A 131 11.52 -15.84 -4.38
CA ALA A 131 12.31 -15.26 -3.30
C ALA A 131 13.70 -14.81 -3.79
N ARG A 132 14.34 -15.59 -4.68
CA ARG A 132 15.59 -15.18 -5.35
C ARG A 132 15.38 -13.94 -6.20
N GLY A 133 14.30 -13.86 -6.97
CA GLY A 133 13.95 -12.68 -7.76
C GLY A 133 13.84 -11.43 -6.89
N LEU A 134 13.04 -11.50 -5.81
CA LEU A 134 12.88 -10.40 -4.84
C LEU A 134 14.22 -9.99 -4.22
N ARG A 135 15.03 -10.96 -3.75
CA ARG A 135 16.36 -10.70 -3.20
C ARG A 135 17.26 -9.98 -4.20
N THR A 136 17.34 -10.50 -5.42
CA THR A 136 18.23 -9.95 -6.45
C THR A 136 17.77 -8.55 -6.85
N TYR A 137 16.47 -8.31 -7.03
CA TYR A 137 15.98 -6.97 -7.33
C TYR A 137 16.22 -5.99 -6.18
N HIS A 138 15.95 -6.38 -4.93
CA HIS A 138 16.25 -5.57 -3.75
C HIS A 138 17.74 -5.18 -3.71
N HIS A 139 18.64 -6.16 -3.83
CA HIS A 139 20.07 -5.94 -3.77
C HIS A 139 20.58 -5.03 -4.90
N LEU A 140 20.07 -5.19 -6.13
CA LEU A 140 20.55 -4.43 -7.27
C LEU A 140 19.93 -3.03 -7.36
N ALA A 141 18.63 -2.89 -7.06
CA ALA A 141 17.89 -1.66 -7.28
C ALA A 141 17.70 -0.82 -6.01
N ILE A 142 17.65 -1.43 -4.83
CA ILE A 142 17.23 -0.76 -3.59
C ILE A 142 18.41 -0.56 -2.64
N ALA A 143 19.19 -1.61 -2.39
CA ALA A 143 20.32 -1.58 -1.46
C ALA A 143 21.34 -0.43 -1.73
N PRO A 144 21.69 -0.08 -2.99
CA PRO A 144 22.61 1.04 -3.24
C PRO A 144 22.08 2.40 -2.78
N GLY A 145 20.76 2.58 -2.77
CA GLY A 145 20.09 3.79 -2.28
C GLY A 145 19.71 3.74 -0.81
N TRP A 146 19.99 2.64 -0.11
CA TRP A 146 19.50 2.41 1.26
C TRP A 146 19.91 3.50 2.27
N PRO A 147 21.14 4.05 2.26
CA PRO A 147 21.50 5.14 3.17
C PRO A 147 20.57 6.35 3.06
N ARG A 148 20.15 6.69 1.84
CA ARG A 148 19.20 7.80 1.59
C ARG A 148 17.79 7.46 2.03
N ILE A 149 17.34 6.23 1.75
CA ILE A 149 16.04 5.71 2.19
C ILE A 149 15.97 5.78 3.73
N ALA A 150 16.99 5.24 4.40
CA ALA A 150 17.09 5.21 5.86
C ALA A 150 17.16 6.63 6.46
N GLN A 151 17.86 7.57 5.82
CA GLN A 151 17.90 8.96 6.28
C GLN A 151 16.51 9.62 6.25
N GLN A 152 15.79 9.54 5.12
CA GLN A 152 14.47 10.16 5.00
C GLN A 152 13.46 9.51 5.94
N VAL A 153 13.43 8.17 5.96
CA VAL A 153 12.54 7.42 6.85
C VAL A 153 12.88 7.66 8.32
N GLY A 154 14.15 7.75 8.67
CA GLY A 154 14.60 8.06 10.02
C GLY A 154 14.16 9.44 10.50
N ALA A 155 14.19 10.45 9.62
CA ALA A 155 13.71 11.79 9.94
C ALA A 155 12.19 11.84 10.19
N ASP A 156 11.39 11.19 9.34
CA ASP A 156 9.93 11.08 9.57
C ASP A 156 9.66 10.33 10.88
N ARG A 157 10.33 9.18 11.09
CA ARG A 157 10.16 8.38 12.31
C ARG A 157 10.49 9.17 13.57
N ALA A 158 11.53 10.00 13.56
CA ALA A 158 11.91 10.82 14.71
C ALA A 158 10.76 11.76 15.11
N LEU A 159 10.10 12.40 14.14
CA LEU A 159 8.92 13.23 14.37
C LEU A 159 7.77 12.42 15.00
N ARG A 160 7.45 11.25 14.45
CA ARG A 160 6.34 10.41 14.94
C ARG A 160 6.61 9.91 16.36
N ARG A 161 7.82 9.42 16.60
CA ARG A 161 8.23 8.91 17.91
C ARG A 161 8.24 10.00 18.96
N HIS A 162 8.71 11.20 18.63
CA HIS A 162 8.65 12.31 19.56
C HIS A 162 7.22 12.63 20.00
N ALA A 163 6.27 12.73 19.05
CA ALA A 163 4.87 12.95 19.39
C ALA A 163 4.24 11.80 20.21
N LEU A 164 4.62 10.55 19.89
CA LEU A 164 4.19 9.37 20.64
C LEU A 164 4.71 9.38 22.08
N ASP A 165 5.99 9.69 22.26
CA ASP A 165 6.66 9.68 23.56
C ASP A 165 6.17 10.85 24.46
N GLU A 166 5.93 12.04 23.89
CA GLU A 166 5.49 13.23 24.64
C GLU A 166 4.00 13.21 25.03
N ALA A 167 3.13 12.74 24.13
CA ALA A 167 1.67 12.93 24.28
C ALA A 167 0.84 11.72 23.82
N GLY A 168 1.47 10.57 23.59
CA GLY A 168 0.79 9.31 23.31
C GLY A 168 0.34 9.12 21.85
N ALA A 169 -0.33 8.00 21.60
CA ALA A 169 -0.67 7.54 20.26
C ALA A 169 -1.57 8.51 19.49
N GLU A 170 -2.54 9.15 20.15
CA GLU A 170 -3.40 10.12 19.49
C GLU A 170 -2.64 11.37 19.01
N ALA A 171 -1.68 11.86 19.80
CA ALA A 171 -0.84 12.97 19.38
C ALA A 171 0.00 12.59 18.16
N MET A 172 0.60 11.39 18.17
CA MET A 172 1.27 10.83 17.00
C MET A 172 0.35 10.76 15.78
N LEU A 173 -0.87 10.24 15.92
CA LEU A 173 -1.82 10.11 14.80
C LEU A 173 -2.17 11.47 14.17
N ARG A 174 -2.25 12.53 14.97
CA ARG A 174 -2.51 13.90 14.47
C ARG A 174 -1.34 14.46 13.65
N THR A 175 -0.13 13.92 13.78
CA THR A 175 1.03 14.41 13.02
C THR A 175 0.99 14.05 11.53
N PHE A 176 0.26 13.00 11.14
CA PHE A 176 0.29 12.48 9.76
C PHE A 176 -0.36 13.41 8.71
N GLY A 177 -1.09 14.42 9.18
CA GLY A 177 -1.66 15.45 8.33
C GLY A 177 -2.84 14.97 7.48
N PRO A 178 -3.27 15.77 6.49
CA PRO A 178 -4.54 15.54 5.81
C PRO A 178 -4.73 14.22 5.04
N ALA A 179 -3.69 13.40 4.82
CA ALA A 179 -3.78 12.10 4.12
C ALA A 179 -4.15 10.96 5.08
N MET A 180 -3.94 11.17 6.38
CA MET A 180 -4.37 10.28 7.46
C MET A 180 -4.92 11.15 8.59
N ARG A 181 -6.24 11.38 8.59
CA ARG A 181 -6.90 12.29 9.53
C ARG A 181 -7.42 11.52 10.73
N TRP A 182 -6.93 11.90 11.90
CA TRP A 182 -7.43 11.35 13.16
C TRP A 182 -8.73 12.07 13.56
N GLN A 183 -9.84 11.34 13.50
CA GLN A 183 -11.16 11.72 14.00
C GLN A 183 -11.60 10.67 15.03
N PRO A 184 -11.10 10.76 16.29
CA PRO A 184 -11.24 9.67 17.25
C PRO A 184 -12.69 9.15 17.34
N PRO A 185 -12.91 7.81 17.32
CA PRO A 185 -11.90 6.73 17.35
C PRO A 185 -11.44 6.24 15.97
N VAL A 186 -11.62 7.05 14.92
CA VAL A 186 -11.40 6.67 13.52
C VAL A 186 -10.19 7.39 12.93
N LEU A 187 -9.31 6.62 12.29
CA LEU A 187 -8.31 7.17 11.37
C LEU A 187 -8.86 7.06 9.94
N GLU A 188 -9.16 8.21 9.34
CA GLU A 188 -9.53 8.31 7.93
C GLU A 188 -8.26 8.37 7.08
N VAL A 189 -8.15 7.47 6.11
CA VAL A 189 -6.97 7.34 5.26
C VAL A 189 -7.39 7.59 3.82
N ALA A 190 -6.67 8.47 3.12
CA ALA A 190 -6.84 8.62 1.69
C ALA A 190 -6.45 7.31 1.01
N TYR A 191 -7.44 6.52 0.57
CA TYR A 191 -7.24 5.19 0.00
C TYR A 191 -7.97 5.08 -1.34
N PRO A 192 -7.45 4.30 -2.32
CA PRO A 192 -8.08 4.22 -3.65
C PRO A 192 -9.48 3.60 -3.68
N VAL A 193 -9.91 2.95 -2.61
CA VAL A 193 -11.22 2.30 -2.48
C VAL A 193 -11.81 2.57 -1.10
N ASP A 194 -13.14 2.68 -1.03
CA ASP A 194 -13.83 2.78 0.24
C ASP A 194 -13.76 1.44 0.97
N ARG A 195 -13.17 1.46 2.17
CA ARG A 195 -12.99 0.27 2.99
C ARG A 195 -12.96 0.62 4.47
N GLU A 196 -13.66 -0.16 5.26
CA GLU A 196 -13.55 -0.15 6.71
C GLU A 196 -12.61 -1.26 7.18
N LEU A 197 -11.81 -0.93 8.19
CA LEU A 197 -10.91 -1.88 8.86
C LEU A 197 -11.07 -1.67 10.36
N HIS A 198 -11.45 -2.74 11.07
CA HIS A 198 -11.52 -2.77 12.52
C HIS A 198 -10.27 -3.47 13.06
N LEU A 199 -9.50 -2.76 13.89
CA LEU A 199 -8.24 -3.30 14.42
C LEU A 199 -8.49 -4.35 15.51
N ALA A 200 -9.62 -4.28 16.20
CA ALA A 200 -10.11 -5.31 17.12
C ALA A 200 -9.10 -5.68 18.23
N GLY A 201 -8.37 -4.71 18.76
CA GLY A 201 -7.38 -4.89 19.83
C GLY A 201 -6.00 -5.38 19.37
N ARG A 202 -5.77 -5.52 18.05
CA ARG A 202 -4.49 -5.94 17.47
C ARG A 202 -3.46 -4.81 17.37
N GLY A 203 -3.91 -3.55 17.45
CA GLY A 203 -3.07 -2.38 17.18
C GLY A 203 -2.77 -2.18 15.69
N LEU A 204 -1.98 -1.15 15.38
CA LEU A 204 -1.56 -0.82 14.01
C LEU A 204 -0.05 -0.51 13.99
N VAL A 205 0.65 -1.07 13.00
CA VAL A 205 2.06 -0.73 12.72
C VAL A 205 2.12 0.25 11.55
N PHE A 206 2.63 1.45 11.82
CA PHE A 206 2.91 2.47 10.81
C PHE A 206 4.30 2.24 10.22
N VAL A 207 4.38 2.05 8.90
CA VAL A 207 5.64 1.82 8.18
C VAL A 207 5.93 3.01 7.26
N PRO A 208 6.85 3.93 7.66
CA PRO A 208 7.31 4.99 6.76
C PRO A 208 8.01 4.39 5.54
N SER A 209 7.72 4.92 4.36
CA SER A 209 8.29 4.43 3.11
C SER A 209 8.79 5.53 2.17
N TYR A 210 9.91 5.27 1.51
CA TYR A 210 10.52 6.17 0.52
C TYR A 210 9.87 6.04 -0.86
N PHE A 211 9.53 4.82 -1.29
CA PHE A 211 8.86 4.59 -2.58
C PHE A 211 7.33 4.71 -2.52
N CYS A 212 6.72 4.78 -1.33
CA CYS A 212 5.33 5.22 -1.16
C CYS A 212 5.21 6.74 -1.42
N ARG A 213 4.30 7.17 -2.31
CA ARG A 213 4.24 8.58 -2.76
C ARG A 213 2.85 9.20 -2.73
N ASP A 214 1.86 8.52 -3.27
CA ASP A 214 0.54 9.12 -3.50
C ASP A 214 -0.37 8.99 -2.27
N ALA A 215 -0.51 7.76 -1.77
CA ALA A 215 -1.47 7.43 -0.73
C ALA A 215 -0.90 6.31 0.15
N PRO A 216 -1.24 6.29 1.45
CA PRO A 216 -0.93 5.16 2.31
C PRO A 216 -1.48 3.84 1.75
N VAL A 217 -0.75 2.74 1.99
CA VAL A 217 -1.08 1.39 1.51
C VAL A 217 -1.26 0.46 2.71
N ALA A 218 -2.32 -0.33 2.71
CA ALA A 218 -2.59 -1.34 3.74
C ALA A 218 -2.69 -2.72 3.11
N LEU A 219 -2.55 -3.76 3.94
CA LEU A 219 -2.77 -5.15 3.51
C LEU A 219 -4.24 -5.34 3.07
N ALA A 220 -4.45 -6.15 2.02
CA ALA A 220 -5.78 -6.46 1.54
C ALA A 220 -6.52 -7.41 2.51
N ASP A 221 -5.83 -8.38 3.09
CA ASP A 221 -6.38 -9.25 4.12
C ASP A 221 -6.48 -8.50 5.46
N GLY A 222 -7.72 -8.30 5.92
CA GLY A 222 -8.02 -7.60 7.16
C GLY A 222 -7.72 -8.42 8.42
N GLU A 223 -7.44 -9.72 8.30
CA GLU A 223 -7.13 -10.62 9.42
C GLU A 223 -5.62 -10.67 9.74
N LEU A 224 -4.77 -10.26 8.79
CA LEU A 224 -3.33 -10.15 9.02
C LEU A 224 -3.01 -9.08 10.09
N PRO A 225 -1.84 -9.16 10.76
CA PRO A 225 -1.37 -8.09 11.63
C PRO A 225 -1.44 -6.74 10.92
N PRO A 226 -2.24 -5.77 11.42
CA PRO A 226 -2.49 -4.55 10.67
C PRO A 226 -1.21 -3.74 10.45
N VAL A 227 -0.93 -3.43 9.18
CA VAL A 227 0.18 -2.59 8.74
C VAL A 227 -0.39 -1.48 7.85
N LEU A 228 0.05 -0.25 8.09
CA LEU A 228 -0.22 0.89 7.23
C LEU A 228 1.10 1.51 6.78
N VAL A 229 1.42 1.33 5.51
CA VAL A 229 2.60 1.93 4.88
C VAL A 229 2.24 3.31 4.39
N TYR A 230 3.11 4.30 4.60
CA TYR A 230 2.82 5.68 4.22
C TYR A 230 4.05 6.41 3.67
N PRO A 231 3.87 7.48 2.88
CA PRO A 231 4.97 8.29 2.37
C PRO A 231 5.74 8.92 3.55
N ALA A 232 7.01 8.58 3.70
CA ALA A 232 7.87 9.24 4.68
C ALA A 232 8.02 10.71 4.30
N ALA A 233 7.73 11.62 5.24
CA ALA A 233 7.90 13.04 5.01
C ALA A 233 9.34 13.31 4.54
N ALA A 234 9.47 14.05 3.44
CA ALA A 234 10.77 14.59 3.08
C ALA A 234 11.22 15.48 4.24
N SER A 235 12.48 15.36 4.67
CA SER A 235 13.06 16.25 5.67
C SER A 235 12.93 17.68 5.16
N LEU A 236 11.91 18.40 5.62
CA LEU A 236 11.94 19.85 5.63
C LEU A 236 12.98 20.18 6.69
N CYS A 237 14.25 20.26 6.30
CA CYS A 237 15.22 20.98 7.10
C CYS A 237 14.69 22.42 7.14
N PRO A 238 14.19 22.94 8.27
CA PRO A 238 13.76 24.33 8.33
C PRO A 238 15.03 25.16 8.57
N LEU A 239 15.88 25.23 7.54
CA LEU A 239 16.94 26.23 7.47
C LEU A 239 16.52 27.19 6.37
N TYR A 240 15.77 28.21 6.78
CA TYR A 240 15.44 29.43 6.05
C TYR A 240 14.69 29.29 4.72
N GLY A 241 13.55 29.97 4.64
CA GLY A 241 12.97 30.43 3.37
C GLY A 241 11.66 29.77 2.99
N GLU A 242 10.62 30.59 2.94
CA GLU A 242 9.31 30.31 2.37
C GLU A 242 9.40 29.59 1.01
N GLY A 243 8.59 28.55 0.81
CA GLY A 243 8.43 27.95 -0.51
C GLY A 243 8.05 26.47 -0.59
N ALA A 244 7.95 25.74 0.53
CA ALA A 244 7.38 24.40 0.51
C ALA A 244 5.88 24.48 0.23
N ARG A 245 5.48 24.35 -1.04
CA ARG A 245 4.05 24.28 -1.40
C ARG A 245 3.42 23.08 -0.68
N PRO A 246 2.32 23.28 0.06
CA PRO A 246 1.61 22.18 0.69
C PRO A 246 1.19 21.16 -0.36
N TRP A 247 1.26 19.89 0.01
CA TRP A 247 0.86 18.74 -0.81
C TRP A 247 -0.62 18.75 -1.25
N ALA A 248 -1.42 19.72 -0.79
CA ALA A 248 -2.87 19.81 -0.95
C ALA A 248 -3.40 20.19 -2.36
N SER A 249 -2.56 20.30 -3.39
CA SER A 249 -2.98 20.86 -4.70
C SER A 249 -3.22 19.86 -5.83
N LEU A 250 -3.23 18.54 -5.58
CA LEU A 250 -3.48 17.56 -6.63
C LEU A 250 -4.73 16.73 -6.33
N ARG A 251 -5.85 17.12 -6.95
CA ARG A 251 -7.04 16.27 -7.05
C ARG A 251 -6.64 14.98 -7.79
N PRO A 252 -6.97 13.79 -7.27
CA PRO A 252 -6.89 12.58 -8.08
C PRO A 252 -7.93 12.68 -9.20
N VAL A 253 -7.46 12.76 -10.44
CA VAL A 253 -8.32 12.49 -11.60
C VAL A 253 -8.39 10.98 -11.73
N TYR A 254 -9.36 10.36 -11.05
CA TYR A 254 -9.80 9.03 -11.45
C TYR A 254 -10.53 9.21 -12.78
N GLY A 255 -10.02 8.56 -13.84
CA GLY A 255 -10.67 8.58 -15.14
C GLY A 255 -12.07 8.01 -14.99
N GLU A 256 -13.09 8.83 -15.30
CA GLU A 256 -14.45 8.33 -15.51
C GLU A 256 -14.38 7.24 -16.58
N GLY A 257 -14.75 6.01 -16.19
CA GLY A 257 -15.00 4.94 -17.15
C GLY A 257 -16.06 5.37 -18.17
N PRO A 258 -16.05 4.81 -19.38
CA PRO A 258 -16.89 5.29 -20.47
C PRO A 258 -18.37 5.13 -20.09
N ARG A 259 -19.08 6.27 -20.10
CA ARG A 259 -20.54 6.32 -20.07
C ARG A 259 -21.08 5.39 -21.17
N SER A 260 -21.84 4.39 -20.77
CA SER A 260 -22.59 3.54 -21.69
C SER A 260 -23.53 4.44 -22.51
N ARG A 261 -23.27 4.49 -23.82
CA ARG A 261 -24.21 5.05 -24.80
C ARG A 261 -25.48 4.20 -24.77
N GLY A 262 -26.56 4.79 -24.28
CA GLY A 262 -27.90 4.26 -24.49
C GLY A 262 -28.24 4.27 -25.97
N TYR A 263 -28.51 3.10 -26.52
CA TYR A 263 -29.34 2.98 -27.72
C TYR A 263 -30.79 2.92 -27.27
N GLY A 264 -31.56 3.93 -27.69
CA GLY A 264 -33.02 3.88 -27.62
C GLY A 264 -33.58 3.11 -28.81
N SER A 265 -34.62 2.32 -28.58
CA SER A 265 -35.74 2.14 -29.49
C SER A 265 -36.87 1.39 -28.78
N GLY A 266 -38.11 1.85 -28.98
CA GLY A 266 -39.31 1.05 -28.75
C GLY A 266 -40.28 1.58 -27.71
N ALA A 267 -41.22 2.40 -28.17
CA ALA A 267 -42.35 2.95 -27.42
C ALA A 267 -43.42 1.89 -27.05
N LEU A 268 -44.45 2.38 -26.32
CA LEU A 268 -45.69 1.76 -25.80
C LEU A 268 -45.53 1.38 -24.32
N GLY A 269 -46.17 1.99 -23.33
CA GLY A 269 -47.34 2.87 -23.26
C GLY A 269 -48.10 2.48 -21.99
N GLY A 270 -48.41 3.43 -21.10
CA GLY A 270 -49.39 3.18 -20.03
C GLY A 270 -49.12 3.79 -18.63
N ARG A 271 -49.72 4.98 -18.42
CA ARG A 271 -50.45 5.45 -17.21
C ARG A 271 -49.76 5.50 -15.81
N VAL A 272 -49.57 6.76 -15.35
CA VAL A 272 -50.00 7.40 -14.07
C VAL A 272 -50.70 6.46 -13.05
N ALA A 273 -50.35 6.35 -11.75
CA ALA A 273 -50.34 7.37 -10.67
C ALA A 273 -49.56 6.89 -9.38
N PRO A 274 -49.35 7.75 -8.34
CA PRO A 274 -48.42 7.53 -7.23
C PRO A 274 -49.08 7.28 -5.84
N ALA A 275 -48.36 6.62 -4.92
CA ALA A 275 -48.46 6.68 -3.44
C ALA A 275 -47.45 5.66 -2.85
N GLY A 276 -46.80 5.79 -1.71
CA GLY A 276 -46.89 6.74 -0.61
C GLY A 276 -45.74 6.49 0.38
N ALA A 277 -45.54 7.45 1.28
CA ALA A 277 -44.56 7.43 2.35
C ALA A 277 -44.84 6.33 3.39
N GLY A 278 -43.79 5.80 4.02
CA GLY A 278 -43.89 4.90 5.17
C GLY A 278 -42.64 4.93 6.03
N ARG A 279 -42.64 5.80 7.05
CA ARG A 279 -41.72 5.75 8.19
C ARG A 279 -42.04 4.52 9.03
N LEU A 280 -41.04 3.88 9.62
CA LEU A 280 -41.22 2.98 10.76
C LEU A 280 -40.22 3.34 11.87
N ARG A 281 -40.79 3.82 12.99
CA ARG A 281 -40.20 3.81 14.33
C ARG A 281 -40.90 2.75 15.16
N SER A 282 -40.10 2.02 15.93
CA SER A 282 -40.29 1.44 17.28
C SER A 282 -41.50 0.55 17.62
N ALA A 283 -41.19 -0.62 18.16
CA ALA A 283 -41.60 -1.11 19.49
C ALA A 283 -40.67 -2.30 19.87
N GLY A 284 -40.18 -2.47 21.10
CA GLY A 284 -40.42 -1.74 22.34
C GLY A 284 -39.33 -2.02 23.37
#